data_AF-A0A3C1RM71-F1
#
_entry.id   AF-A0A3C1RM71-F1
#
_cell.length_a   1.000
_cell.length_b   1.000
_cell.length_c   1.000
_cell.angle_alpha   90.00
_cell.angle_beta   90.00
_cell.angle_gamma   90.00
#
_symmetry.space_group_name_H-M   'P 1'
#
loop_
_entity.id
_entity.type
_entity.pdbx_description
1 polymer ?
#
loop_
_entity_poly.entity_id
_entity_poly.type
_entity_poly.pdbx_seq_one_letter_code
_entity_poly.pdbx_strand_id
1 'polypeptide(L)' 'MCPGCISTGKTLEETENNIKEAIELYIDTLREDGQAIPEPSLTVKAISVAV' A
#
# COMPACT_ATOMS: atom_id res chain seq x y z
N MET A 1 0.97 -4.21 5.36
CA MET A 1 1.61 -3.14 4.57
C MET A 1 2.66 -3.76 3.66
N CYS A 2 2.52 -3.70 2.34
CA CYS A 2 3.58 -4.15 1.43
C CYS A 2 4.81 -3.24 1.60
N PRO A 3 5.98 -3.75 1.99
CA PRO A 3 7.18 -2.92 2.10
C PRO A 3 7.55 -2.39 0.71
N GLY A 4 7.33 -1.10 0.48
CA GLY A 4 7.70 -0.42 -0.76
C GLY A 4 6.56 0.02 -1.68
N CYS A 5 5.31 -0.34 -1.42
CA CYS A 5 4.16 0.23 -2.15
C CYS A 5 3.84 1.63 -1.62
N ILE A 6 4.56 2.63 -2.12
CA ILE A 6 4.27 4.05 -1.91
C ILE A 6 3.55 4.55 -3.15
N SER A 7 2.38 5.14 -2.96
CA SER A 7 1.62 5.75 -4.04
C SER A 7 1.26 7.19 -3.69
N THR A 8 1.25 8.06 -4.70
CA THR A 8 0.90 9.47 -4.59
C THR A 8 -0.06 9.83 -5.69
N GLY A 9 -1.04 10.68 -5.39
CA GLY A 9 -2.01 11.18 -6.36
C GLY A 9 -2.24 12.68 -6.17
N LYS A 10 -2.80 13.34 -7.19
CA LYS A 10 -3.16 14.77 -7.09
C LYS A 10 -4.38 14.99 -6.20
N THR A 11 -5.20 13.96 -6.04
CA THR A 11 -6.35 13.94 -5.14
C THR A 11 -6.26 12.72 -4.21
N LEU A 12 -7.06 12.76 -3.14
CA LEU A 12 -7.22 11.62 -2.23
C LEU A 12 -7.67 10.39 -3.02
N GLU A 13 -8.70 10.55 -3.86
CA GLU A 13 -9.27 9.50 -4.69
C GLU A 13 -8.24 8.90 -5.66
N GLU A 14 -7.42 9.72 -6.31
CA GLU A 14 -6.33 9.24 -7.16
C GLU A 14 -5.32 8.42 -6.35
N THR A 15 -4.93 8.93 -5.18
CA THR A 15 -3.99 8.23 -4.28
C THR A 15 -4.55 6.88 -3.84
N GLU A 16 -5.85 6.82 -3.51
CA GLU A 16 -6.56 5.61 -3.13
C GLU A 16 -6.67 4.59 -4.27
N ASN A 17 -6.92 5.02 -5.50
CA ASN A 17 -6.93 4.11 -6.65
C ASN A 17 -5.53 3.60 -6.95
N ASN A 18 -4.54 4.48 -7.00
CA ASN A 18 -3.17 4.10 -7.31
C ASN A 18 -2.57 3.14 -6.26
N ILE A 19 -2.92 3.28 -4.97
CA ILE A 19 -2.45 2.34 -3.94
C ILE A 19 -3.17 0.99 -4.02
N LYS A 20 -4.45 0.96 -4.39
CA LYS A 20 -5.19 -0.30 -4.60
C LYS A 20 -4.57 -1.10 -5.74
N GLU A 21 -4.34 -0.47 -6.89
CA GLU A 21 -3.71 -1.11 -8.05
C GLU A 21 -2.31 -1.66 -7.70
N ALA A 22 -1.50 -0.87 -6.98
CA ALA A 22 -0.18 -1.33 -6.55
C ALA A 22 -0.23 -2.55 -5.62
N ILE A 23 -1.21 -2.62 -4.72
CA ILE A 23 -1.41 -3.76 -3.82
C ILE A 23 -1.87 -4.99 -4.62
N GLU A 24 -2.81 -4.82 -5.56
CA GLU A 24 -3.29 -5.92 -6.40
C GLU A 24 -2.17 -6.52 -7.25
N LEU A 25 -1.37 -5.68 -7.90
CA LEU A 25 -0.20 -6.12 -8.67
C LEU A 25 0.81 -6.88 -7.80
N TYR A 26 1.07 -6.40 -6.58
CA TYR A 26 1.97 -7.08 -5.65
C TYR A 26 1.46 -8.47 -5.25
N ILE A 27 0.17 -8.60 -4.96
CA ILE A 27 -0.45 -9.88 -4.62
C ILE A 27 -0.38 -10.85 -5.80
N ASP A 28 -0.61 -10.35 -7.02
CA ASP A 28 -0.54 -11.16 -8.23
C ASP A 28 0.88 -11.69 -8.45
N THR A 29 1.90 -10.83 -8.33
CA THR A 29 3.32 -11.23 -8.39
C THR A 29 3.67 -12.28 -7.33
N LEU A 30 3.21 -12.12 -6.08
CA LEU A 30 3.44 -13.12 -5.03
C LEU A 30 2.77 -14.46 -5.36
N ARG A 31 1.57 -14.43 -5.95
CA ARG A 31 0.86 -15.64 -6.37
C ARG A 31 1.59 -16.34 -7.52
N GLU A 32 2.10 -15.59 -8.49
CA GLU A 32 2.89 -16.12 -9.61
C GLU A 32 4.21 -16.75 -9.13
N ASP A 33 4.87 -16.14 -8.15
CA ASP A 33 6.11 -16.66 -7.56
C ASP A 33 5.87 -17.80 -6.55
N GLY A 34 4.60 -18.13 -6.24
CA GLY A 34 4.23 -19.17 -5.28
C GLY A 34 4.54 -18.81 -3.82
N GLN A 35 4.72 -17.52 -3.53
CA GLN A 35 4.99 -17.01 -2.20
C GLN A 35 3.70 -16.86 -1.38
N ALA A 36 3.84 -16.93 -0.05
CA ALA A 36 2.70 -16.74 0.84
C ALA A 36 2.22 -15.28 0.81
N ILE A 37 0.92 -15.08 0.60
CA ILE A 37 0.32 -13.75 0.68
C ILE A 37 0.32 -13.29 2.13
N PRO A 38 0.92 -12.13 2.46
CA PRO A 38 0.93 -11.62 3.83
C PRO A 38 -0.49 -11.24 4.28
N GLU A 39 -0.79 -11.47 5.56
CA GLU A 39 -2.07 -11.05 6.14
C GLU A 39 -2.23 -9.52 6.15
N PRO A 40 -3.46 -9.01 5.96
CA PRO A 40 -3.72 -7.58 5.98
C PRO A 40 -3.42 -6.99 7.36
N SER A 41 -2.59 -5.94 7.40
CA SER A 41 -2.23 -5.22 8.63
C SER A 41 -2.24 -3.71 8.40
N LEU A 42 -2.81 -2.97 9.35
CA LEU A 42 -2.91 -1.52 9.35
C LEU A 42 -2.26 -0.95 10.61
N THR A 43 -1.36 0.01 10.46
CA THR A 43 -0.74 0.74 11.58
C THR A 43 -0.68 2.22 11.22
N VAL A 44 -1.29 3.06 12.05
CA VAL A 44 -1.35 4.51 11.83
C VAL A 44 -0.77 5.20 13.05
N LYS A 45 0.20 6.11 12.84
CA LYS A 45 0.80 6.91 13.91
C LYS A 45 0.76 8.39 13.53
N ALA A 46 -0.09 9.16 14.20
CA ALA A 46 -0.12 10.60 14.06
C ALA A 46 1.06 11.23 14.80
N ILE A 47 1.83 12.09 14.11
CA ILE A 47 2.93 12.87 14.69
C ILE A 47 2.61 14.33 14.44
N SER A 48 2.54 15.14 15.48
CA SER A 48 2.41 16.60 15.40
C SER A 48 3.75 17.26 15.71
N VAL A 49 4.06 18.32 14.97
CA VAL A 49 5.20 19.20 15.22
C VAL A 49 4.65 20.59 15.44
N ALA A 50 4.98 21.21 16.57
CA ALA A 50 4.70 22.62 16.83
C ALA A 50 5.94 23.44 16.44
N VAL A 51 5.73 24.55 15.72
CA VAL A 51 6.74 25.55 15.40
C VAL A 51 6.73 26.68 16.41
#